data_AF-A0A1M5U7E6-F1
#
_entry.id   AF-A0A1M5U7E6-F1
#
_cell.length_a   1.000
_cell.length_b   1.000
_cell.length_c   1.000
_cell.angle_alpha   90.00
_cell.angle_beta   90.00
_cell.angle_gamma   90.00
#
_symmetry.space_group_name_H-M   'P 1'
#
loop_
_entity.id
_entity.type
_entity.pdbx_description
1 polymer ?
#
loop_
_entity_poly.entity_id
_entity_poly.type
_entity_poly.pdbx_seq_one_letter_code
_entity_poly.pdbx_strand_id
1 'polypeptide(L)'
;MKKSLFLLFLLFTFNIVFSQTVYITKTGKKYHDIDCSHLKYSSISIDLGQAIERAYEACKVCKPNKDQTANGRSNFLDKRNIETIQSSSSSTQCAGRTKKGARCKRMTTNSSGRCYQH
;
A
#
# COMPACT_ATOMS: atom_id res chain seq x y z
N MET A 1 52.20 -19.37 10.74
CA MET A 1 51.33 -18.55 11.61
C MET A 1 50.52 -17.47 10.87
N LYS A 2 50.87 -17.05 9.64
CA LYS A 2 50.18 -15.97 8.91
C LYS A 2 48.80 -16.36 8.33
N LYS A 3 48.56 -17.66 8.09
CA LYS A 3 47.31 -18.20 7.52
C LYS A 3 46.12 -18.18 8.50
N SER A 4 46.39 -18.32 9.80
CA SER A 4 45.35 -18.27 10.84
C SER A 4 44.84 -16.84 11.10
N LEU A 5 45.68 -15.83 10.89
CA LEU A 5 45.30 -14.42 11.00
C LEU A 5 44.48 -13.95 9.79
N PHE A 6 44.78 -14.49 8.60
CA PHE A 6 44.02 -14.23 7.37
C PHE A 6 42.60 -14.85 7.40
N LEU A 7 42.44 -16.02 8.04
CA LEU A 7 41.14 -16.67 8.26
C LEU A 7 40.22 -15.89 9.21
N LEU A 8 40.78 -15.24 10.24
CA LEU A 8 40.00 -14.40 11.17
C LEU A 8 39.50 -13.12 10.47
N PHE A 9 40.28 -12.58 9.54
CA PHE A 9 39.93 -11.37 8.77
C PHE A 9 38.85 -11.64 7.71
N LEU A 10 38.84 -12.85 7.13
CA LEU A 10 37.83 -13.30 6.15
C LEU A 10 36.46 -13.62 6.78
N LEU A 11 36.44 -13.95 8.09
CA LEU A 11 35.20 -14.15 8.84
C LEU A 11 34.53 -12.83 9.28
N PHE A 12 35.23 -11.70 9.24
CA PHE A 12 34.71 -10.42 9.73
C PHE A 12 34.01 -9.60 8.64
N THR A 13 34.30 -9.84 7.36
CA THR A 13 33.88 -8.99 6.23
C THR A 13 32.51 -9.30 5.64
N PHE A 14 31.78 -10.31 6.15
CA PHE A 14 30.54 -10.80 5.54
C PHE A 14 29.24 -10.42 6.27
N ASN A 15 29.24 -9.38 7.10
CA ASN A 15 28.03 -8.89 7.75
C ASN A 15 27.33 -7.81 6.89
N ILE A 16 26.67 -8.24 5.81
CA ILE A 16 25.78 -7.36 5.04
C ILE A 16 24.47 -7.25 5.82
N VAL A 17 24.24 -6.11 6.47
CA VAL A 17 22.97 -5.80 7.17
C VAL A 17 21.98 -5.26 6.15
N PHE A 18 20.93 -6.02 5.86
CA PHE A 18 19.78 -5.55 5.08
C PHE A 18 18.73 -4.96 6.01
N SER A 19 18.34 -3.72 5.75
CA SER A 19 17.35 -2.97 6.52
C SER A 19 16.32 -2.37 5.57
N GLN A 20 15.05 -2.40 5.96
CA GLN A 20 13.94 -1.88 5.16
C GLN A 20 13.57 -0.48 5.67
N THR A 21 13.58 0.51 4.78
CA THR A 21 13.11 1.86 5.10
C THR A 21 11.58 1.91 5.11
N VAL A 22 11.02 2.47 6.17
CA VAL A 22 9.60 2.82 6.31
C VAL A 22 9.47 4.27 6.75
N TYR A 23 8.24 4.79 6.81
CA TYR A 23 7.99 6.21 7.07
C TYR A 23 7.10 6.40 8.29
N ILE A 24 7.43 7.37 9.15
CA ILE A 24 6.59 7.78 10.27
C ILE A 24 6.17 9.24 10.11
N THR A 25 5.10 9.60 10.82
CA THR A 25 4.67 11.00 10.96
C THR A 25 5.31 11.63 12.18
N LYS A 26 5.36 12.96 12.24
CA LYS A 26 5.98 13.70 13.36
C LYS A 26 5.33 13.41 14.73
N THR A 27 4.04 13.10 14.74
CA THR A 27 3.23 12.95 15.97
C THR A 27 2.57 11.58 16.12
N GLY A 28 2.54 10.77 15.06
CA GLY A 28 1.89 9.47 15.07
C GLY A 28 2.73 8.38 15.74
N LYS A 29 2.07 7.28 16.09
CA LYS A 29 2.70 6.06 16.63
C LYS A 29 2.69 4.90 15.62
N LYS A 30 2.56 5.22 14.33
CA LYS A 30 2.49 4.23 13.26
C LYS A 30 3.56 4.47 12.22
N TYR A 31 4.05 3.39 11.65
CA TYR A 31 4.87 3.42 10.44
C TYR A 31 4.01 3.09 9.21
N HIS A 32 4.45 3.63 8.09
CA HIS A 32 3.70 3.78 6.86
C HIS A 32 4.59 3.40 5.67
N ASP A 33 3.96 2.93 4.61
CA ASP A 33 4.56 2.92 3.28
C ASP A 33 4.65 4.35 2.70
N ILE A 34 5.56 4.57 1.75
CA ILE A 34 5.90 5.90 1.21
C ILE A 34 4.69 6.66 0.66
N ASP A 35 3.74 5.95 0.04
CA ASP A 35 2.57 6.53 -0.61
C ASP A 35 1.35 6.67 0.32
N CYS A 36 1.55 6.49 1.64
CA CYS A 36 0.44 6.62 2.58
C CYS A 36 -0.07 8.06 2.69
N SER A 37 -1.37 8.25 2.52
CA SER A 37 -2.03 9.56 2.65
C SER A 37 -1.80 10.28 3.98
N HIS A 38 -1.51 9.54 5.06
CA HIS A 38 -1.17 10.12 6.37
C HIS A 38 0.18 10.85 6.38
N LEU A 39 1.04 10.62 5.39
CA LEU A 39 2.35 11.27 5.26
C LEU A 39 2.29 12.62 4.54
N LYS A 40 1.10 13.07 4.11
CA LYS A 40 0.89 14.32 3.33
C LYS A 40 1.56 15.54 3.96
N TYR A 41 1.58 15.64 5.29
CA TYR A 41 2.10 16.80 6.02
C TYR A 41 3.44 16.55 6.71
N SER A 42 3.80 15.29 6.93
CA SER A 42 5.08 14.91 7.54
C SER A 42 5.45 13.50 7.14
N SER A 43 6.66 13.33 6.61
CA SER A 43 7.23 12.05 6.25
C SER A 43 8.67 11.99 6.74
N ILE A 44 8.93 11.12 7.71
CA ILE A 44 10.25 10.92 8.29
C ILE A 44 10.63 9.47 8.03
N SER A 45 11.70 9.24 7.28
CA SER A 45 12.22 7.90 7.04
C SER A 45 12.85 7.33 8.31
N ILE A 46 12.60 6.05 8.55
CA ILE A 46 13.17 5.28 9.65
C ILE A 46 13.37 3.84 9.19
N ASP A 47 14.36 3.15 9.75
CA ASP A 47 14.49 1.71 9.58
C ASP A 47 13.30 0.98 10.23
N LEU A 48 12.80 -0.06 9.58
CA LEU A 48 11.70 -0.89 10.09
C LEU A 48 12.05 -1.50 11.45
N GLY A 49 13.29 -1.97 11.64
CA GLY A 49 13.76 -2.49 12.91
C GLY A 49 13.67 -1.45 14.02
N GLN A 50 14.20 -0.24 13.77
CA GLN A 50 14.09 0.88 14.70
C GLN A 50 12.63 1.32 14.96
N ALA A 51 11.75 1.26 13.96
CA ALA A 51 10.33 1.56 14.15
C ALA A 51 9.68 0.55 15.12
N ILE A 52 9.99 -0.74 14.97
CA ILE A 52 9.49 -1.81 15.86
C ILE A 52 10.08 -1.65 17.26
N GLU A 53 11.39 -1.40 17.38
CA GLU A 53 12.06 -1.18 18.66
C GLU A 53 11.46 0.00 19.44
N ARG A 54 11.08 1.07 18.73
CA ARG A 54 10.39 2.23 19.30
C ARG A 54 8.88 2.05 19.46
N ALA A 55 8.38 0.82 19.31
CA ALA A 55 6.96 0.45 19.45
C ALA A 55 6.00 1.19 18.52
N TYR A 56 6.45 1.54 17.30
CA TYR A 56 5.54 2.00 16.25
C TYR A 56 4.78 0.81 15.66
N GLU A 57 3.48 0.99 15.43
CA GLU A 57 2.63 -0.03 14.83
C GLU A 57 2.51 0.12 13.31
N ALA A 58 2.22 -0.98 12.60
CA ALA A 58 1.94 -0.90 11.17
C ALA A 58 0.67 -0.10 10.89
N CYS A 59 0.70 0.77 9.90
CA CYS A 59 -0.50 1.45 9.44
C CYS A 59 -1.49 0.46 8.81
N LYS A 60 -2.71 0.38 9.35
CA LYS A 60 -3.78 -0.50 8.84
C LYS A 60 -4.31 -0.11 7.45
N VAL A 61 -4.04 1.13 7.03
CA VAL A 61 -4.49 1.67 5.72
C VAL A 61 -3.54 1.23 4.61
N CYS A 62 -2.26 1.62 4.68
CA CYS A 62 -1.28 1.25 3.64
C CYS A 62 -0.66 -0.14 3.85
N LYS A 63 -0.78 -0.75 5.04
CA LYS A 63 -0.32 -2.12 5.32
C LYS A 63 1.12 -2.40 4.85
N PRO A 64 2.10 -1.58 5.29
CA PRO A 64 3.51 -1.83 5.00
C PRO A 64 3.87 -3.22 5.54
N ASN A 65 4.44 -4.11 4.72
CA ASN A 65 4.84 -5.50 5.01
C ASN A 65 3.87 -6.65 4.67
N LYS A 66 2.85 -6.46 3.81
CA LYS A 66 2.00 -7.58 3.38
C LYS A 66 2.67 -8.64 2.50
N ASP A 67 3.83 -8.34 1.92
CA ASP A 67 4.36 -9.13 0.80
C ASP A 67 5.58 -10.00 1.14
N GLN A 68 5.94 -10.16 2.41
CA GLN A 68 7.03 -11.08 2.80
C GLN A 68 6.56 -12.48 3.24
N THR A 69 5.26 -12.80 3.09
CA THR A 69 4.74 -14.18 3.15
C THR A 69 4.42 -14.74 1.76
N ALA A 70 5.25 -14.39 0.76
CA ALA A 70 5.17 -14.94 -0.58
C ALA A 70 6.54 -15.45 -1.08
N ASN A 71 7.10 -16.45 -0.39
CA ASN A 71 7.82 -17.54 -1.08
C ASN A 71 6.81 -18.39 -1.88
N GLY A 72 6.11 -17.70 -2.77
CA GLY A 72 4.85 -18.11 -3.39
C GLY A 72 4.44 -17.12 -4.46
N ARG A 73 5.40 -16.59 -5.23
CA ARG A 73 5.13 -16.17 -6.61
C ARG A 73 5.43 -17.36 -7.52
N SER A 74 4.54 -18.34 -7.46
CA SER A 74 4.17 -19.03 -8.69
C SER A 74 3.84 -17.96 -9.71
N ASN A 75 4.38 -18.08 -10.92
CA ASN A 75 3.85 -17.44 -12.12
C ASN A 75 2.39 -17.85 -12.27
N PHE A 76 1.49 -17.15 -11.58
CA PHE A 76 0.06 -17.27 -11.79
C PHE A 76 -0.32 -16.11 -12.70
N LEU A 77 -0.15 -16.37 -13.99
CA LEU A 77 -0.96 -15.78 -15.04
C LEU A 77 -2.41 -16.18 -14.75
N ASP A 78 -3.04 -15.54 -13.76
CA ASP A 78 -4.48 -15.63 -13.59
C ASP A 78 -5.11 -14.74 -14.64
N LYS A 79 -5.34 -15.38 -15.78
CA LYS A 79 -6.29 -14.97 -16.78
C LYS A 79 -7.70 -15.06 -16.17
N ARG A 80 -8.02 -14.17 -15.24
CA ARG A 80 -9.40 -13.84 -14.89
C ARG A 80 -9.72 -12.47 -15.47
N ASN A 81 -10.45 -12.56 -16.58
CA ASN A 81 -11.15 -11.52 -17.32
C ASN A 81 -11.19 -10.17 -16.58
N ILE A 82 -10.16 -9.36 -16.82
CA ILE A 82 -10.16 -7.93 -16.53
C ILE A 82 -11.09 -7.32 -17.59
N GLU A 83 -12.38 -7.37 -17.31
CA GLU A 83 -13.28 -6.33 -17.82
C GLU A 83 -12.79 -5.02 -17.22
N THR A 84 -11.90 -4.39 -17.99
CA THR A 84 -11.64 -2.95 -18.04
C THR A 84 -12.20 -2.19 -16.85
N ILE A 85 -11.40 -2.10 -15.78
CA ILE A 85 -11.37 -0.89 -14.96
C ILE A 85 -10.71 0.19 -15.83
N GLN A 86 -11.45 0.58 -16.87
CA GLN A 86 -11.32 1.90 -17.45
C GLN A 86 -11.91 2.82 -16.40
N SER A 87 -11.02 3.43 -15.63
CA SER A 87 -11.23 4.76 -15.07
C SER A 87 -11.43 5.76 -16.21
N SER A 88 -12.49 5.59 -16.99
CA SER A 88 -13.14 6.67 -17.70
C SER A 88 -14.01 7.36 -16.68
N SER A 89 -13.61 8.55 -16.28
CA SER A 89 -14.38 9.53 -15.51
C SER A 89 -15.63 10.02 -16.26
N SER A 90 -16.31 9.13 -16.98
CA SER A 90 -17.54 9.43 -17.72
C SER A 90 -18.70 9.28 -16.76
N SER A 91 -19.21 10.41 -16.28
CA SER A 91 -20.45 10.42 -15.52
C SER A 91 -21.61 10.03 -16.44
N THR A 92 -22.45 9.10 -16.03
CA THR A 92 -23.64 8.67 -16.77
C THR A 92 -24.92 9.13 -16.07
N GLN A 93 -26.02 9.29 -16.81
CA GLN A 93 -27.27 9.76 -16.22
C GLN A 93 -27.92 8.68 -15.34
N CYS A 94 -28.32 9.07 -14.13
CA CYS A 94 -28.97 8.20 -13.16
C CYS A 94 -30.18 7.47 -13.74
N ALA A 95 -30.25 6.16 -13.52
CA ALA A 95 -31.34 5.30 -13.98
C ALA A 95 -32.64 5.44 -13.16
N GLY A 96 -32.62 6.14 -12.01
CA GLY A 96 -33.76 6.32 -11.13
C GLY A 96 -34.90 7.16 -11.72
N ARG A 97 -36.11 7.00 -11.16
CA ARG A 97 -37.29 7.80 -11.47
C ARG A 97 -37.81 8.51 -10.22
N THR A 98 -38.27 9.74 -10.37
CA THR A 98 -38.93 10.49 -9.30
C THR A 98 -40.27 9.86 -8.91
N LYS A 99 -40.83 10.23 -7.75
CA LYS A 99 -42.17 9.79 -7.33
C LYS A 99 -43.27 10.12 -8.35
N LYS A 100 -43.08 11.17 -9.17
CA LYS A 100 -43.97 11.56 -10.27
C LYS A 100 -43.69 10.80 -11.59
N GLY A 101 -42.79 9.81 -11.58
CA GLY A 101 -42.46 8.96 -12.73
C GLY A 101 -41.42 9.52 -13.70
N ALA A 102 -41.06 10.80 -13.62
CA ALA A 102 -40.06 11.41 -14.48
C ALA A 102 -38.65 10.85 -14.24
N ARG A 103 -37.84 10.70 -15.31
CA ARG A 103 -36.45 10.20 -15.24
C ARG A 103 -35.54 11.17 -14.48
N CYS A 104 -34.68 10.64 -13.61
CA CYS A 104 -33.73 11.43 -12.85
C CYS A 104 -32.70 12.08 -13.80
N LYS A 105 -32.46 13.38 -13.67
CA LYS A 105 -31.53 14.15 -14.52
C LYS A 105 -30.10 14.21 -13.95
N ARG A 106 -29.87 13.66 -12.75
CA ARG A 106 -28.56 13.72 -12.10
C ARG A 106 -27.59 12.76 -12.75
N MET A 107 -26.32 13.15 -12.83
CA MET A 107 -25.24 12.30 -13.29
C MET A 107 -24.63 11.52 -12.12
N THR A 108 -24.08 10.35 -12.40
CA THR A 108 -23.43 9.50 -11.41
C THR A 108 -22.28 8.73 -12.06
N THR A 109 -21.22 8.52 -11.29
CA THR A 109 -20.12 7.62 -11.62
C THR A 109 -20.21 6.32 -10.82
N ASN A 110 -21.29 6.14 -10.06
CA ASN A 110 -21.51 4.94 -9.26
C ASN A 110 -21.77 3.73 -10.17
N SER A 111 -21.14 2.60 -9.86
CA SER A 111 -21.28 1.34 -10.61
C SER A 111 -22.73 0.83 -10.71
N SER A 112 -23.59 1.17 -9.75
CA SER A 112 -25.03 0.85 -9.78
C SER A 112 -25.83 1.65 -10.81
N GLY A 113 -25.25 2.71 -11.40
CA GLY A 113 -25.96 3.61 -12.31
C GLY A 113 -27.02 4.48 -11.61
N ARG A 114 -27.06 4.53 -10.27
CA ARG A 114 -27.98 5.36 -9.48
C ARG A 114 -27.22 6.48 -8.76
N CYS A 115 -27.89 7.62 -8.59
CA CYS A 115 -27.37 8.73 -7.77
C CYS A 115 -27.76 8.53 -6.32
N TYR A 116 -27.14 9.25 -5.39
CA TYR A 116 -27.34 9.09 -3.93
C TYR A 116 -28.78 9.31 -3.41
N GLN A 117 -29.74 9.65 -4.27
CA GLN A 117 -31.16 9.80 -3.92
C GLN A 117 -32.03 8.63 -4.42
N HIS A 118 -31.47 7.63 -5.09
CA HIS A 118 -32.17 6.52 -5.74
C HIS A 118 -31.44 5.20 -5.57
#